data_AF-A0A7M3MY41-F1
#
_entry.id   AF-A0A7M3MY41-F1
#
_cell.length_a   1.000
_cell.length_b   1.000
_cell.length_c   1.000
_cell.angle_alpha   90.00
_cell.angle_beta   90.00
_cell.angle_gamma   90.00
#
_symmetry.space_group_name_H-M   'P 1'
#
loop_
_entity.id
_entity.type
_entity.pdbx_description
1 polymer ?
#
loop_
_entity_poly.entity_id
_entity_poly.type
_entity_poly.pdbx_seq_one_letter_code
_entity_poly.pdbx_strand_id
1 'polypeptide(L)' 'MSKFLSGKVVQLPFGPGGWGIISDDGRKLEPVNLPPDFEKHGLMIRFTLEPHPPSVSVNMWGEPVKLAECAVADG' A
#
# COMPACT_ATOMS: atom_id res chain seq x y z
N MET A 1 -14.36 1.75 14.48
CA MET A 1 -13.97 0.45 13.90
C MET A 1 -12.85 0.69 12.91
N SER A 2 -11.73 -0.02 13.03
CA SER A 2 -10.67 -0.01 12.00
C SER A 2 -11.19 -0.78 10.79
N LYS A 3 -11.29 -0.13 9.62
CA LYS A 3 -11.73 -0.78 8.39
C LYS A 3 -10.55 -1.51 7.76
N PHE A 4 -10.62 -2.84 7.70
CA PHE A 4 -9.67 -3.63 6.94
C PHE A 4 -9.89 -3.43 5.45
N LEU A 5 -8.80 -3.17 4.73
CA LEU A 5 -8.73 -3.09 3.28
C LEU A 5 -7.92 -4.28 2.77
N SER A 6 -8.18 -4.68 1.52
CA SER A 6 -7.38 -5.68 0.82
C SER A 6 -6.84 -5.06 -0.46
N GLY A 7 -5.68 -5.54 -0.90
CA GLY A 7 -5.09 -5.05 -2.14
C GLY A 7 -3.88 -5.87 -2.58
N LYS A 8 -3.48 -5.62 -3.83
CA LYS A 8 -2.34 -6.24 -4.47
C LYS A 8 -1.13 -5.31 -4.42
N VAL A 9 -0.01 -5.81 -3.93
CA VAL A 9 1.27 -5.11 -3.97
C VAL A 9 1.78 -5.06 -5.41
N VAL A 10 2.19 -3.87 -5.84
CA VAL A 10 2.74 -3.61 -7.17
C VAL A 10 4.07 -2.87 -7.05
N GLN A 11 5.01 -3.23 -7.91
CA GLN A 11 6.26 -2.50 -8.05
C GLN A 11 6.02 -1.29 -8.96
N LEU A 12 6.45 -0.11 -8.52
CA LEU A 12 6.28 1.11 -9.30
C LEU A 12 7.41 1.22 -10.35
N PRO A 13 7.07 1.41 -11.65
CA PRO A 13 8.07 1.51 -12.71
C PRO A 13 8.73 2.90 -12.83
N PHE A 14 8.35 3.86 -11.99
CA PHE A 14 8.81 5.26 -12.06
C PHE A 14 9.18 5.78 -10.66
N GLY A 15 10.03 6.82 -10.60
CA GLY A 15 10.57 7.36 -9.32
C GLY A 15 11.79 6.57 -8.81
N PRO A 16 12.12 6.62 -7.51
CA PRO A 16 13.16 5.77 -6.88
C PRO A 16 12.86 4.26 -6.93
N GLY A 17 11.74 3.82 -7.52
CA GLY A 17 11.41 2.39 -7.66
C GLY A 17 10.73 1.80 -6.42
N GLY A 18 9.78 2.55 -5.84
CA GLY A 18 9.05 2.14 -4.64
C GLY A 18 7.96 1.11 -4.86
N TRP A 19 7.23 0.81 -3.79
CA TRP A 19 6.11 -0.12 -3.78
C TRP A 19 4.77 0.62 -3.66
N GLY A 20 3.78 0.12 -4.38
CA GLY A 20 2.40 0.58 -4.32
C GLY A 20 1.47 -0.56 -3.94
N ILE A 21 0.26 -0.21 -3.51
CA ILE A 21 -0.84 -1.15 -3.30
C ILE A 21 -2.02 -0.71 -4.15
N ILE A 22 -2.55 -1.62 -4.96
CA ILE A 22 -3.82 -1.42 -5.64
C ILE A 22 -4.89 -2.10 -4.78
N SER A 23 -5.73 -1.30 -4.12
CA SER A 23 -6.85 -1.82 -3.32
C SER A 23 -7.89 -2.52 -4.19
N ASP A 24 -8.71 -3.37 -3.58
CA ASP A 24 -9.81 -4.07 -4.26
C ASP A 24 -10.79 -3.10 -4.95
N ASP A 25 -11.04 -1.93 -4.33
CA ASP A 25 -11.82 -0.83 -4.92
C ASP A 25 -11.10 -0.07 -6.06
N GLY A 26 -9.93 -0.52 -6.50
CA GLY A 26 -9.15 0.08 -7.60
C GLY A 26 -8.32 1.32 -7.22
N ARG A 27 -8.27 1.71 -5.94
CA ARG A 27 -7.46 2.84 -5.48
C ARG A 27 -5.97 2.50 -5.49
N LYS A 28 -5.15 3.48 -5.89
CA LYS A 28 -3.69 3.41 -5.84
C LYS A 28 -3.21 4.04 -4.54
N LEU A 29 -2.62 3.23 -3.68
CA LEU A 29 -2.08 3.65 -2.39
C LEU A 29 -0.56 3.52 -2.42
N GLU A 30 0.13 4.57 -1.99
CA GLU A 30 1.57 4.63 -1.85
C GLU A 30 1.93 4.45 -0.37
N PRO A 31 2.18 3.20 0.09
CA PRO A 31 2.56 2.95 1.47
C PRO A 31 3.94 3.54 1.77
N VAL A 32 4.00 4.45 2.74
CA VAL A 32 5.28 5.06 3.18
C VAL A 32 6.10 4.14 4.10
N ASN A 33 5.49 3.06 4.59
CA ASN A 33 6.07 2.12 5.55
C ASN A 33 5.75 0.65 5.22
N LEU A 34 5.69 0.28 3.93
CA LEU A 34 5.49 -1.12 3.56
C LEU A 34 6.64 -1.98 4.13
N PRO A 35 6.38 -3.05 4.91
CA PRO A 35 7.47 -3.85 5.44
C PRO A 35 8.12 -4.68 4.33
N PRO A 36 9.44 -4.96 4.43
CA PRO A 36 10.21 -5.65 3.40
C PRO A 36 9.69 -7.05 3.08
N ASP A 37 9.07 -7.76 4.04
CA ASP A 37 8.45 -9.06 3.81
C ASP A 37 7.26 -9.01 2.83
N PHE A 38 6.65 -7.83 2.66
CA PHE A 38 5.52 -7.61 1.75
C PHE A 38 5.92 -6.92 0.44
N GLU A 39 7.20 -6.59 0.26
CA GLU A 39 7.77 -5.99 -0.96
C GLU A 39 7.90 -7.01 -2.10
N LYS A 40 6.77 -7.60 -2.49
CA LYS A 40 6.69 -8.64 -3.52
C LYS A 40 5.59 -8.31 -4.50
N HIS A 41 5.97 -8.12 -5.76
CA HIS A 41 5.02 -7.86 -6.83
C HIS A 41 3.98 -8.98 -6.91
N GLY A 42 2.70 -8.60 -6.95
CA GLY A 42 1.58 -9.52 -7.05
C GLY A 42 1.10 -10.11 -5.72
N LEU A 43 1.76 -9.81 -4.59
CA LEU A 43 1.35 -10.29 -3.28
C LEU A 43 0.00 -9.65 -2.88
N MET A 44 -0.96 -10.48 -2.48
CA MET A 44 -2.21 -10.02 -1.90
C MET A 44 -2.06 -9.86 -0.39
N ILE A 45 -2.45 -8.69 0.11
CA ILE A 45 -2.35 -8.34 1.53
C ILE A 45 -3.66 -7.78 2.05
N ARG A 46 -3.94 -8.00 3.33
CA ARG A 46 -4.92 -7.27 4.12
C ARG A 46 -4.22 -6.28 5.02
N PHE A 47 -4.76 -5.08 5.12
CA PHE A 47 -4.14 -4.02 5.90
C PHE A 47 -5.15 -3.02 6.45
N THR A 48 -4.72 -2.24 7.43
CA THR A 48 -5.45 -1.09 7.97
C THR A 48 -4.60 0.18 7.81
N LEU A 49 -5.26 1.33 7.76
CA LEU A 49 -4.60 2.63 7.62
C LEU A 49 -4.55 3.35 8.96
N GLU A 50 -3.42 3.96 9.27
CA GLU A 50 -3.31 4.92 10.38
C GLU A 50 -3.66 6.34 9.90
N PRO A 51 -4.18 7.20 10.78
CA PRO A 51 -4.27 8.63 10.50
C PRO A 51 -2.89 9.17 10.12
N HIS A 52 -2.75 9.59 8.88
CA HIS A 52 -1.52 10.17 8.34
C HIS A 52 -1.82 11.58 7.84
N PRO A 53 -0.98 12.58 8.15
CA PRO A 53 -1.19 13.92 7.62
C PRO A 53 -1.20 13.88 6.08
N PRO A 54 -2.05 14.71 5.44
CA PRO A 54 -2.11 14.79 3.99
C PRO A 54 -0.71 15.09 3.47
N SER A 55 -0.18 14.17 2.67
CA SER A 55 1.17 14.22 2.14
C SER A 55 1.11 14.12 0.62
N VAL A 56 2.06 14.77 -0.05
CA VAL A 56 2.20 14.66 -1.51
C VAL A 56 2.90 13.34 -1.82
N SER A 57 2.44 12.64 -2.85
CA SER A 57 3.07 11.42 -3.32
C SER A 57 4.48 11.66 -3.81
N VAL A 58 5.41 10.86 -3.32
CA VAL A 58 6.82 10.92 -3.69
C VAL A 58 7.00 10.46 -5.14
N ASN A 59 6.22 9.45 -5.56
CA ASN A 59 6.30 8.93 -6.92
C ASN A 59 5.22 9.52 -7.86
N MET A 60 4.43 10.49 -7.39
CA MET A 60 3.30 11.09 -8.11
C MET A 60 2.34 10.02 -8.69
N TRP A 61 2.18 8.90 -7.97
CA TRP A 61 1.50 7.71 -8.50
C TRP A 61 0.17 7.41 -7.83
N GLY A 62 0.07 7.61 -6.51
CA GLY A 62 -1.09 7.24 -5.70
C GLY A 62 -1.22 8.10 -4.45
N GLU A 63 -2.16 7.73 -3.59
CA GLU A 63 -2.37 8.41 -2.31
C GLU A 63 -1.35 7.92 -1.27
N PRO A 64 -0.53 8.80 -0.67
CA PRO A 64 0.40 8.39 0.38
C PRO A 64 -0.35 7.96 1.62
N VAL A 65 -0.10 6.73 2.06
CA VAL A 65 -0.76 6.17 3.24
C VAL A 65 0.25 5.52 4.17
N LYS A 66 -0.12 5.46 5.45
CA LYS A 66 0.63 4.72 6.46
C LYS A 66 -0.17 3.51 6.89
N LEU A 67 0.46 2.33 6.79
CA LEU A 67 -0.13 1.06 7.19
C LEU A 67 0.00 0.90 8.71
N ALA A 68 -1.09 0.55 9.38
CA ALA A 68 -1.08 0.24 10.82
C ALA A 68 -0.74 -1.24 11.04
N GLU A 69 -1.48 -2.09 10.34
CA GLU A 69 -1.34 -3.54 10.37
C GLU A 69 -1.35 -4.04 8.93
N CYS A 70 -0.57 -5.09 8.67
CA CYS A 70 -0.55 -5.76 7.38
C CYS A 70 -0.33 -7.27 7.59
N ALA A 71 -1.07 -8.07 6.84
CA ALA A 71 -0.98 -9.52 6.82
C ALA A 71 -1.16 -10.02 5.40
N VAL A 72 -0.59 -11.19 5.09
CA VAL A 72 -0.84 -11.85 3.80
C VAL A 72 -2.33 -12.21 3.76
N ALA A 73 -2.98 -11.91 2.65
CA ALA A 73 -4.35 -12.36 2.44
C ALA A 73 -4.29 -13.84 2.02
N ASP A 74 -4.55 -14.75 2.95
CA ASP A 74 -4.86 -16.14 2.61
C ASP A 74 -6.13 -16.14 1.72
N GLY A 75 -6.01 -16.79 0.55
CA GLY A 75 -7.07 -16.91 -0.45
C GLY A 75 -8.17 -17.87 -0.05
#